data_AF-A0AAN1KFK6-F1
#
_entry.id   AF-A0AAN1KFK6-F1
#
_cell.length_a   1.000
_cell.length_b   1.000
_cell.length_c   1.000
_cell.angle_alpha   90.00
_cell.angle_beta   90.00
_cell.angle_gamma   90.00
#
_symmetry.space_group_name_H-M   'P 1'
#
loop_
_entity.id
_entity.type
_entity.pdbx_description
1 polymer ?
#
loop_
_entity_poly.entity_id
_entity_poly.type
_entity_poly.pdbx_seq_one_letter_code
_entity_poly.pdbx_strand_id
1 'polypeptide(L)' 'MRNQLHLDENSELVATIVDDKIVIRALPTADEWTDLFKNTPTEVVNLDKRGHYDPEKSPAFHDWMHEND' A
#
# COMPACT_ATOMS: atom_id res chain seq x y z
N MET A 1 4.81 -10.07 -26.48
CA MET A 1 5.46 -9.39 -25.34
C MET A 1 4.50 -8.44 -24.61
N ARG A 2 4.10 -7.28 -25.17
CA ARG A 2 3.13 -6.35 -24.52
C ARG A 2 1.84 -7.03 -24.06
N ASN A 3 1.17 -7.77 -24.95
CA ASN A 3 -0.08 -8.48 -24.63
C ASN A 3 0.10 -9.67 -23.66
N GLN A 4 1.30 -10.25 -23.59
CA GLN A 4 1.59 -11.38 -22.68
C GLN A 4 1.87 -10.90 -21.25
N LEU A 5 2.24 -9.62 -21.12
CA LEU A 5 2.50 -8.96 -19.84
C LEU A 5 1.35 -8.03 -19.43
N HIS A 6 0.22 -8.06 -20.16
CA HIS A 6 -0.96 -7.24 -19.92
C HIS A 6 -0.67 -5.73 -19.82
N LEU A 7 0.33 -5.25 -20.56
CA LEU A 7 0.74 -3.84 -20.53
C LEU A 7 -0.10 -3.02 -21.50
N ASP A 8 -0.68 -1.92 -21.04
CA ASP A 8 -1.25 -0.87 -21.87
C ASP A 8 -0.24 0.27 -22.11
N GLU A 9 -0.68 1.40 -22.65
CA GLU A 9 0.18 2.53 -23.03
C GLU A 9 0.58 3.42 -21.85
N ASN A 10 -0.11 3.28 -20.73
CA ASN A 10 0.10 4.02 -19.48
C ASN A 10 0.69 3.12 -18.37
N SER A 11 1.02 1.85 -18.67
CA SER A 11 1.59 0.96 -17.68
C SER A 11 2.98 1.40 -17.25
N GLU A 12 3.15 1.61 -15.94
CA GLU A 12 4.45 1.92 -15.37
C GLU A 12 5.30 0.65 -15.21
N LEU A 13 6.58 0.77 -15.54
CA LEU A 13 7.53 -0.33 -15.53
C LEU A 13 8.74 0.03 -14.69
N VAL A 14 9.29 -0.97 -14.00
CA VAL A 14 10.60 -0.86 -13.37
C VAL A 14 11.63 -1.69 -14.14
N ALA A 15 12.75 -1.07 -14.48
CA ALA A 15 13.90 -1.74 -15.06
C ALA A 15 15.02 -1.81 -14.01
N THR A 16 15.51 -3.01 -13.76
CA THR A 16 16.59 -3.26 -12.80
C THR A 16 17.65 -4.15 -13.42
N ILE A 17 18.89 -4.07 -12.92
CA ILE A 17 19.95 -5.01 -13.28
C ILE A 17 20.06 -6.03 -12.16
N VAL A 18 19.92 -7.31 -12.51
CA VAL A 18 20.05 -8.45 -11.60
C VAL A 18 20.92 -9.49 -12.29
N ASP A 19 22.04 -9.87 -11.67
CA ASP A 19 23.00 -10.85 -12.21
C ASP A 19 23.39 -10.57 -13.69
N ASP A 20 23.84 -9.34 -13.96
CA ASP A 20 24.23 -8.84 -15.29
C ASP A 20 23.11 -8.92 -16.36
N LYS A 21 21.85 -9.07 -15.94
CA LYS A 21 20.67 -9.08 -16.82
C LYS A 21 19.79 -7.88 -16.53
N ILE A 22 19.24 -7.29 -17.59
CA ILE A 22 18.17 -6.29 -17.47
C ILE A 22 16.85 -7.04 -17.25
N VAL A 23 16.22 -6.77 -16.11
CA VAL A 23 14.91 -7.29 -15.73
C VAL A 23 13.90 -6.15 -15.77
N ILE A 24 12.88 -6.30 -16.60
CA ILE A 24 11.76 -5.36 -16.72
C ILE A 24 10.55 -6.00 -16.05
N ARG A 25 9.90 -5.29 -15.13
CA ARG A 25 8.68 -5.74 -14.44
C ARG A 25 7.60 -4.67 -14.53
N ALA A 26 6.35 -5.10 -14.64
CA ALA A 26 5.20 -4.23 -14.46
C ALA A 26 5.08 -3.82 -12.99
N LEU A 27 4.80 -2.55 -12.72
CA LEU A 27 4.34 -2.13 -11.40
C LEU A 27 2.84 -2.40 -11.29
N PRO A 28 2.35 -2.81 -10.10
CA PRO A 28 0.92 -2.90 -9.88
C PRO A 28 0.28 -1.52 -10.05
N THR A 29 -0.88 -1.50 -10.69
CA THR A 29 -1.76 -0.34 -10.81
C THR A 29 -2.35 0.04 -9.45
N ALA A 30 -2.90 1.26 -9.34
CA ALA A 30 -3.57 1.71 -8.12
C ALA A 30 -4.72 0.77 -7.69
N ASP A 31 -5.46 0.23 -8.66
CA ASP A 31 -6.54 -0.73 -8.41
C ASP A 31 -5.99 -2.08 -7.93
N GLU A 32 -4.91 -2.58 -8.51
CA GLU A 32 -4.25 -3.82 -8.05
C GLU A 32 -3.66 -3.67 -6.65
N TRP A 33 -3.09 -2.51 -6.32
CA TRP A 33 -2.66 -2.19 -4.96
C TRP A 33 -3.85 -2.18 -3.99
N THR A 34 -4.95 -1.52 -4.37
CA THR A 34 -6.18 -1.49 -3.57
C THR A 34 -6.72 -2.90 -3.34
N ASP A 35 -6.75 -3.73 -4.37
CA ASP A 35 -7.20 -5.12 -4.30
C ASP A 35 -6.29 -6.01 -3.45
N LEU A 36 -4.98 -5.75 -3.45
CA LEU A 36 -4.03 -6.46 -2.60
C LEU A 36 -4.30 -6.18 -1.12
N PHE A 37 -4.61 -4.93 -0.79
CA PHE A 37 -4.82 -4.50 0.60
C PHE A 37 -6.27 -4.62 1.08
N LYS A 38 -7.24 -4.89 0.22
CA LYS A 38 -8.68 -4.85 0.57
C LYS A 38 -9.10 -5.71 1.76
N ASN A 39 -8.41 -6.82 2.00
CA ASN A 39 -8.70 -7.75 3.10
C ASN A 39 -7.77 -7.57 4.29
N THR A 40 -6.86 -6.59 4.23
CA THR A 40 -5.95 -6.32 5.34
C THR A 40 -6.77 -5.66 6.46
N PRO A 41 -6.76 -6.22 7.68
CA PRO A 41 -7.46 -5.61 8.80
C PRO A 41 -6.90 -4.21 9.02
N THR A 42 -7.73 -3.21 8.76
CA THR A 42 -7.39 -1.79 8.92
C THR A 42 -8.21 -1.25 10.07
N GLU A 43 -7.53 -0.75 11.09
CA GLU A 43 -8.19 -0.05 12.18
C GLU A 43 -8.66 1.32 11.67
N VAL A 44 -9.94 1.61 11.82
CA VAL A 44 -10.52 2.90 11.42
C VAL A 44 -10.55 3.82 12.63
N VAL A 45 -9.68 4.84 12.61
CA VAL A 45 -9.59 5.84 13.67
C VAL A 45 -10.53 7.00 13.36
N ASN A 46 -11.54 7.19 14.21
CA ASN A 46 -12.48 8.30 14.09
C ASN A 46 -12.07 9.43 15.03
N LEU A 47 -11.91 10.63 14.48
CA LEU A 47 -11.60 11.84 15.24
C LEU A 47 -12.88 12.62 15.53
N ASP A 48 -13.02 13.12 16.75
CA ASP A 48 -14.07 14.06 17.10
C ASP A 48 -13.81 15.46 16.52
N LYS A 49 -14.75 16.40 16.72
CA LYS A 49 -14.63 17.77 16.23
C LYS A 49 -13.45 18.56 16.81
N ARG A 50 -12.81 18.05 17.87
CA ARG A 50 -11.64 18.64 18.54
C ARG A 50 -10.36 17.89 18.19
N GLY A 51 -10.43 16.84 17.35
CA GLY A 51 -9.30 16.05 16.90
C GLY A 51 -8.90 14.92 17.85
N HIS A 52 -9.74 14.57 18.84
CA HIS A 52 -9.46 13.45 19.75
C HIS A 52 -10.01 12.13 19.20
N TYR A 53 -9.26 11.05 19.39
CA TYR A 53 -9.71 9.68 19.17
C TYR A 53 -10.00 8.99 20.51
N ASP A 54 -10.68 7.85 20.45
CA ASP A 54 -10.96 6.99 21.61
C ASP A 54 -9.92 5.84 21.64
N PRO A 55 -8.98 5.81 22.60
CA PRO A 55 -7.96 4.77 22.69
C PRO A 55 -8.51 3.35 22.82
N GLU A 56 -9.69 3.17 23.41
CA GLU A 56 -10.30 1.84 23.55
C GLU A 56 -10.89 1.33 22.23
N LYS A 57 -11.37 2.24 21.37
CA LYS A 57 -11.87 1.90 20.03
C LYS A 57 -10.76 1.80 18.98
N SER A 58 -9.63 2.43 19.26
CA SER A 58 -8.47 2.47 18.36
C SER A 58 -7.16 2.13 19.10
N PRO A 59 -7.05 0.90 19.65
CA PRO A 59 -5.93 0.51 20.48
C PRO A 59 -4.61 0.40 19.70
N ALA A 60 -4.62 -0.11 18.46
CA ALA A 60 -3.39 -0.23 17.70
C ALA A 60 -2.84 1.16 17.32
N PHE A 61 -3.73 2.11 16.99
CA PHE A 61 -3.32 3.49 16.79
C PHE A 61 -2.80 4.14 18.06
N HIS A 62 -3.41 3.84 19.21
CA HIS A 62 -2.93 4.34 20.51
C HIS A 62 -1.53 3.84 20.82
N ASP A 63 -1.31 2.53 20.72
CA ASP A 63 0.00 1.92 20.97
C ASP A 63 1.05 2.52 20.04
N TRP A 64 0.77 2.64 18.74
CA TRP A 64 1.68 3.27 17.77
C TRP A 64 2.08 4.71 18.12
N MET A 65 1.12 5.51 18.60
CA MET A 65 1.39 6.89 19.03
C MET A 65 2.29 6.98 20.27
N HIS A 66 2.34 5.91 21.08
CA HIS A 66 3.06 5.84 22.35
C HIS A 66 4.25 4.87 22.33
N GLU A 67 4.58 4.25 21.20
CA GLU A 67 5.67 3.25 21.06
C GLU A 67 7.07 3.79 21.43
N ASN A 68 7.25 5.10 21.60
CA ASN A 68 8.52 5.74 21.96
C ASN A 68 8.47 6.62 23.24
N ASP A 69 7.39 6.53 24.02
CA ASP A 69 7.24 7.25 25.30
C ASP A 69 7.81 6.49 26.52
#